data_AF-A0A662U1B6-F1
#
_entry.id   AF-A0A662U1B6-F1
#
_cell.length_a   1.000
_cell.length_b   1.000
_cell.length_c   1.000
_cell.angle_alpha   90.00
_cell.angle_beta   90.00
_cell.angle_gamma   90.00
#
_symmetry.space_group_name_H-M   'P 1'
#
loop_
_entity.id
_entity.type
_entity.pdbx_description
1 polymer ?
#
loop_
_entity_poly.entity_id
_entity_poly.type
_entity_poly.pdbx_seq_one_letter_code
_entity_poly.pdbx_strand_id
1 'polypeptide(L)'
;MYDECKIINCNVLLALMFIELEKIFGKQISCTIAYYLGRALGNAIHNVTRKLEYSPSLLERVFNELVKMGIVDYFSLQKVNGEISCIEFSGKNMPMCRGRAEYPIVRGLADALAENGFFNISYKGKGRVRIVMFTK
;
A
#
# COMPACT_ATOMS: atom_id res chain seq x y z
N MET A 1 18.31 34.52 4.56
CA MET A 1 18.23 33.43 3.56
C MET A 1 17.57 32.27 4.27
N TYR A 2 16.27 32.03 4.03
CA TYR A 2 15.64 30.80 4.49
C TYR A 2 16.21 29.66 3.65
N ASP A 3 16.74 28.63 4.31
CA ASP A 3 17.12 27.38 3.67
C ASP A 3 15.98 26.93 2.75
N GLU A 4 16.28 26.78 1.46
CA GLU A 4 15.43 26.05 0.53
C GLU A 4 15.32 24.64 1.07
N CYS A 5 14.23 24.36 1.79
CA CYS A 5 13.89 23.02 2.21
C CYS A 5 13.69 22.19 0.94
N LYS A 6 14.73 21.48 0.50
CA LYS A 6 14.68 20.59 -0.66
C LYS A 6 13.54 19.62 -0.42
N ILE A 7 12.47 19.77 -1.19
CA ILE A 7 11.34 18.85 -1.16
C ILE A 7 11.87 17.50 -1.64
N ILE A 8 12.13 16.59 -0.69
CA ILE A 8 12.56 15.23 -1.01
C ILE A 8 11.36 14.51 -1.59
N ASN A 9 11.44 14.12 -2.86
CA ASN A 9 10.43 13.29 -3.49
C ASN A 9 10.54 11.87 -2.93
N CYS A 10 9.67 11.52 -1.97
CA CYS A 10 9.65 10.22 -1.31
C CYS A 10 9.64 9.06 -2.32
N ASN A 11 8.93 9.20 -3.45
CA ASN A 11 8.84 8.17 -4.48
C ASN A 11 10.23 7.84 -5.06
N VAL A 12 11.00 8.90 -5.34
CA VAL A 12 12.35 8.79 -5.91
C VAL A 12 13.30 8.18 -4.88
N LEU A 13 13.22 8.65 -3.63
CA LEU A 13 14.05 8.11 -2.54
C LEU A 13 13.79 6.62 -2.32
N LEU A 14 12.51 6.23 -2.27
CA LEU A 14 12.10 4.86 -2.03
C LEU A 14 12.56 3.97 -3.20
N ALA A 15 12.46 4.45 -4.45
CA ALA A 15 12.96 3.72 -5.62
C ALA A 15 14.48 3.54 -5.59
N LEU A 16 15.24 4.60 -5.26
CA LEU A 16 16.70 4.53 -5.12
C LEU A 16 17.12 3.55 -4.02
N MET A 17 16.42 3.56 -2.88
CA MET A 17 16.67 2.60 -1.80
C MET A 17 16.52 1.15 -2.28
N PHE A 18 15.47 0.83 -3.04
CA PHE A 18 15.29 -0.54 -3.55
C PHE A 18 16.31 -0.92 -4.63
N ILE A 19 16.76 0.04 -5.44
CA ILE A 19 17.86 -0.18 -6.40
C ILE A 19 19.14 -0.57 -5.64
N GLU A 20 19.49 0.15 -4.57
CA GLU A 20 20.68 -0.17 -3.76
C GLU A 20 20.52 -1.49 -3.01
N LEU A 21 19.34 -1.78 -2.43
CA LEU A 21 19.06 -3.07 -1.80
C LEU A 21 19.20 -4.24 -2.77
N GLU A 22 18.75 -4.08 -4.02
CA GLU A 22 18.88 -5.13 -5.05
C GLU A 22 20.34 -5.35 -5.44
N LYS A 23 21.18 -4.30 -5.50
CA LYS A 23 22.62 -4.45 -5.76
C LYS A 23 23.34 -5.23 -4.65
N ILE A 24 22.97 -5.00 -3.40
CA ILE A 24 23.64 -5.58 -2.23
C ILE A 24 23.15 -7.02 -1.96
N PHE A 25 21.84 -7.21 -1.95
CA PHE A 25 21.21 -8.45 -1.47
C PHE A 25 20.59 -9.29 -2.58
N GLY A 26 20.57 -8.78 -3.81
CA GLY A 26 19.88 -9.41 -4.93
C GLY A 26 18.35 -9.25 -4.87
N LYS A 27 17.74 -9.55 -6.01
CA LYS A 27 16.32 -9.30 -6.26
C LYS A 27 15.35 -10.02 -5.32
N GLN A 28 15.66 -11.26 -4.91
CA GLN A 28 14.75 -12.02 -4.05
C GLN A 28 14.66 -11.41 -2.64
N ILE A 29 15.79 -11.03 -2.06
CA ILE A 29 15.82 -10.44 -0.72
C ILE A 29 15.19 -9.04 -0.74
N SER A 30 15.49 -8.22 -1.75
CA SER A 30 14.88 -6.89 -1.89
C SER A 30 13.36 -6.97 -2.03
N CYS A 31 12.85 -7.94 -2.78
CA CYS A 31 11.43 -8.27 -2.88
C CYS A 31 10.81 -8.67 -1.54
N THR A 32 11.48 -9.52 -0.76
CA THR A 32 11.01 -9.92 0.58
C THR A 32 10.97 -8.72 1.52
N ILE A 33 11.99 -7.86 1.53
CA ILE A 33 12.00 -6.62 2.31
C ILE A 33 10.81 -5.74 1.93
N ALA A 34 10.58 -5.53 0.63
CA ALA A 34 9.46 -4.76 0.13
C ALA A 34 8.11 -5.33 0.59
N TYR A 35 7.96 -6.65 0.59
CA TYR A 35 6.75 -7.32 1.07
C TYR A 35 6.49 -7.05 2.55
N TYR A 36 7.51 -7.22 3.40
CA TYR A 36 7.35 -6.98 4.84
C TYR A 36 7.17 -5.51 5.19
N LEU A 37 7.75 -4.60 4.41
CA LEU A 37 7.44 -3.16 4.51
C LEU A 37 5.93 -2.92 4.27
N GLY A 38 5.38 -3.54 3.22
CA GLY A 38 3.95 -3.53 2.93
C GLY A 38 3.10 -4.06 4.09
N ARG A 39 3.46 -5.23 4.64
CA ARG A 39 2.74 -5.81 5.79
C ARG A 39 2.77 -4.91 7.01
N ALA A 40 3.93 -4.32 7.32
CA ALA A 40 4.07 -3.39 8.44
C ALA A 40 3.15 -2.17 8.27
N LEU A 41 3.07 -1.60 7.05
CA LEU A 41 2.15 -0.52 6.73
C LEU A 41 0.69 -0.94 6.94
N GLY A 42 0.27 -2.10 6.42
CA GLY A 42 -1.11 -2.59 6.60
C GLY A 42 -1.48 -2.81 8.05
N ASN A 43 -0.59 -3.39 8.85
CA ASN A 43 -0.79 -3.55 10.29
C ASN A 43 -0.88 -2.20 11.02
N ALA A 44 -0.04 -1.23 10.66
CA ALA A 44 -0.13 0.12 11.23
C ALA A 44 -1.47 0.79 10.92
N ILE A 45 -1.94 0.70 9.67
CA ILE A 45 -3.23 1.23 9.24
C ILE A 45 -4.37 0.54 10.01
N HIS A 46 -4.35 -0.79 10.13
CA HIS A 46 -5.31 -1.51 10.93
C HIS A 46 -5.32 -1.03 12.38
N ASN A 47 -4.16 -0.91 13.03
CA ASN A 47 -4.06 -0.49 14.42
C ASN A 47 -4.60 0.92 14.67
N VAL A 48 -4.43 1.84 13.72
CA VAL A 48 -4.96 3.21 13.79
C VAL A 48 -6.47 3.23 13.53
N THR A 49 -6.95 2.48 12.55
CA THR A 49 -8.36 2.47 12.13
C THR A 49 -9.26 1.66 13.06
N ARG A 50 -8.74 0.61 13.71
CA ARG A 50 -9.46 -0.19 14.72
C ARG A 50 -9.89 0.63 15.94
N LYS A 51 -9.09 1.61 16.34
CA LYS A 51 -9.38 2.47 17.51
C LYS A 51 -10.51 3.47 17.27
N LEU A 52 -10.90 3.70 16.02
CA LEU A 52 -11.77 4.79 15.59
C LEU A 52 -13.00 4.30 14.80
N GLU A 53 -13.39 3.03 14.97
CA GLU A 53 -14.55 2.43 14.27
C GLU A 53 -14.51 2.67 12.74
N TYR A 54 -13.38 2.39 12.10
CA TYR A 54 -13.24 2.34 10.63
C TYR A 54 -13.91 3.50 9.86
N SER A 55 -13.67 4.74 10.29
CA SER A 55 -14.12 5.92 9.55
C SER A 55 -13.58 5.92 8.10
N PRO A 56 -14.46 5.93 7.07
CA PRO A 56 -14.03 5.97 5.67
C PRO A 56 -13.15 7.18 5.33
N SER A 57 -13.37 8.33 5.98
CA SER A 57 -12.58 9.55 5.74
C SER A 57 -11.15 9.45 6.27
N LEU A 58 -10.93 8.67 7.34
CA LEU A 58 -9.58 8.39 7.85
C LEU A 58 -8.80 7.49 6.89
N LEU A 59 -9.46 6.46 6.35
CA LEU A 59 -8.85 5.58 5.35
C LEU A 59 -8.52 6.36 4.07
N GLU A 60 -9.43 7.20 3.59
CA GLU A 60 -9.17 8.09 2.47
C GLU A 60 -7.94 8.99 2.72
N ARG A 61 -7.85 9.62 3.89
CA ARG A 61 -6.68 10.43 4.26
C ARG A 61 -5.39 9.61 4.25
N VAL A 62 -5.39 8.41 4.82
CA VAL A 62 -4.24 7.51 4.87
C VAL A 62 -3.80 7.11 3.46
N PHE A 63 -4.72 6.67 2.60
CA PHE A 63 -4.40 6.27 1.24
C PHE A 63 -3.94 7.45 0.38
N ASN A 64 -4.48 8.65 0.58
CA ASN A 64 -3.99 9.87 -0.07
C ASN A 64 -2.53 10.18 0.32
N GLU A 65 -2.13 9.95 1.57
CA GLU A 65 -0.72 10.07 1.97
C GLU A 65 0.15 8.99 1.32
N LEU A 66 -0.34 7.74 1.20
CA LEU A 66 0.38 6.67 0.47
C LEU A 66 0.57 6.99 -1.02
N VAL A 67 -0.36 7.72 -1.62
CA VAL A 67 -0.24 8.23 -3.01
C VAL A 67 0.84 9.31 -3.09
N LYS A 68 0.87 10.26 -2.15
CA LYS A 68 1.93 11.28 -2.08
C LYS A 68 3.32 10.68 -1.86
N MET A 69 3.39 9.60 -1.08
CA MET A 69 4.61 8.81 -0.86
C MET A 69 4.97 7.88 -2.03
N GLY A 70 4.08 7.76 -3.02
CA GLY A 70 4.29 6.96 -4.23
C GLY A 70 4.39 5.48 -3.98
N ILE A 71 3.80 5.02 -2.89
CA ILE A 71 3.59 3.60 -2.60
C ILE A 71 2.39 3.10 -3.42
N VAL A 72 1.36 3.95 -3.52
CA VAL A 72 0.12 3.72 -4.25
C VAL A 72 0.06 4.68 -5.45
N ASP A 73 -0.40 4.21 -6.60
CA ASP A 73 -0.51 5.01 -7.83
C ASP A 73 -1.91 5.66 -7.96
N TYR A 74 -2.96 4.89 -7.67
CA TYR A 74 -4.32 5.40 -7.55
C TYR A 74 -5.03 4.78 -6.34
N PHE A 75 -5.99 5.53 -5.80
CA PHE A 75 -6.94 5.07 -4.79
C PHE A 75 -8.34 5.54 -5.20
N SER A 76 -9.35 4.70 -5.01
CA SER A 76 -10.75 5.09 -5.13
C SER A 76 -11.57 4.43 -4.04
N LEU A 77 -12.45 5.22 -3.42
CA LEU A 77 -13.51 4.73 -2.56
C LEU A 77 -14.78 4.57 -3.40
N GLN A 78 -15.28 3.34 -3.50
CA GLN A 78 -16.49 3.01 -4.26
C GLN A 78 -17.51 2.34 -3.33
N LYS A 79 -18.80 2.46 -3.65
CA LYS A 79 -19.83 1.61 -3.03
C LYS A 79 -20.16 0.45 -3.97
N VAL A 80 -19.99 -0.78 -3.51
CA VAL A 80 -20.46 -1.99 -4.19
C VAL A 80 -21.93 -2.18 -3.84
N ASN A 81 -22.76 -2.33 -4.86
CA ASN A 81 -24.22 -2.50 -4.73
C ASN A 81 -24.92 -1.39 -3.94
N GLY A 82 -24.37 -0.16 -3.93
CA GLY A 82 -24.97 1.00 -3.25
C GLY A 82 -24.74 1.07 -1.74
N GLU A 83 -24.26 0.00 -1.10
CA GLU A 83 -24.19 -0.10 0.36
C GLU A 83 -22.79 -0.42 0.90
N ILE A 84 -22.02 -1.28 0.22
CA ILE A 84 -20.76 -1.80 0.76
C ILE A 84 -19.59 -0.91 0.35
N SER A 85 -18.92 -0.27 1.30
CA SER A 85 -17.77 0.56 0.99
C SER A 85 -16.58 -0.30 0.57
N CYS A 86 -15.93 0.08 -0.53
CA CYS A 86 -14.86 -0.66 -1.16
C CYS A 86 -13.72 0.28 -1.50
N ILE A 87 -12.50 -0.12 -1.19
CA ILE A 87 -11.28 0.59 -1.55
C ILE A 87 -10.64 -0.16 -2.71
N GLU A 88 -10.38 0.53 -3.82
CA GLU A 88 -9.56 0.00 -4.90
C GLU A 88 -8.31 0.84 -5.03
N PHE A 89 -7.14 0.20 -5.03
CA PHE A 89 -5.86 0.86 -5.19
C PHE A 89 -4.88 0.04 -6.01
N SER A 90 -3.88 0.69 -6.60
CA SER A 90 -2.76 -0.02 -7.24
C SER A 90 -1.42 0.43 -6.72
N GLY A 91 -0.44 -0.46 -6.79
CA GLY A 91 0.95 -0.11 -6.49
C GLY A 91 1.60 0.72 -7.58
N LYS A 92 2.57 1.53 -7.19
CA LYS A 92 3.52 2.16 -8.11
C LYS A 92 4.69 1.20 -8.40
N ASN A 93 5.34 1.37 -9.55
CA ASN A 93 6.50 0.59 -10.01
C ASN A 93 7.65 0.57 -8.98
N MET A 94 7.64 -0.46 -8.15
CA MET A 94 8.58 -0.82 -7.08
C MET A 94 8.87 -2.32 -7.21
N PRO A 95 10.01 -2.85 -6.72
CA PRO A 95 10.71 -3.99 -7.32
C PRO A 95 9.76 -5.07 -7.83
N MET A 96 9.69 -5.21 -9.16
CA MET A 96 8.80 -6.19 -9.79
C MET A 96 9.40 -7.57 -9.63
N CYS A 97 8.82 -8.38 -8.76
CA CYS A 97 9.26 -9.74 -8.49
C CYS A 97 8.70 -10.72 -9.54
N ARG A 98 9.37 -11.84 -9.77
CA ARG A 98 8.85 -12.91 -10.65
C ARG A 98 7.62 -13.57 -10.01
N GLY A 99 6.66 -14.03 -10.80
CA GLY A 99 5.48 -14.78 -10.36
C GLY A 99 4.26 -13.91 -10.07
N ARG A 100 3.32 -14.40 -9.24
CA ARG A 100 2.05 -13.70 -8.91
C ARG A 100 2.22 -12.43 -8.04
N ALA A 101 3.46 -12.10 -7.65
CA ALA A 101 3.80 -11.01 -6.73
C ALA A 101 4.55 -9.88 -7.46
N GLU A 102 4.01 -9.37 -8.57
CA GLU A 102 4.61 -8.25 -9.31
C GLU A 102 4.80 -6.98 -8.45
N TYR A 103 4.08 -6.84 -7.32
CA TYR A 103 4.08 -5.63 -6.49
C TYR A 103 4.16 -6.00 -5.00
N PRO A 104 5.36 -6.26 -4.46
CA PRO A 104 5.54 -6.83 -3.13
C PRO A 104 5.00 -5.93 -2.01
N ILE A 105 5.20 -4.61 -2.05
CA ILE A 105 4.68 -3.67 -1.03
C ILE A 105 3.15 -3.70 -1.00
N VAL A 106 2.51 -3.59 -2.16
CA VAL A 106 1.05 -3.62 -2.25
C VAL A 106 0.48 -4.99 -1.85
N ARG A 107 1.18 -6.07 -2.21
CA ARG A 107 0.82 -7.42 -1.77
C ARG A 107 0.88 -7.54 -0.25
N GLY A 108 1.96 -7.09 0.38
CA GLY A 108 2.10 -7.14 1.84
C GLY A 108 1.07 -6.27 2.55
N LEU A 109 0.82 -5.07 2.03
CA LEU A 109 -0.22 -4.17 2.53
C LEU A 109 -1.59 -4.82 2.51
N ALA A 110 -1.93 -5.44 1.37
CA ALA A 110 -3.18 -6.14 1.19
C ALA A 110 -3.28 -7.36 2.13
N ASP A 111 -2.30 -8.27 2.11
CA ASP A 111 -2.32 -9.47 2.96
C ASP A 111 -2.50 -9.11 4.45
N ALA A 112 -1.82 -8.08 4.96
CA ALA A 112 -2.00 -7.59 6.32
C ALA A 112 -3.43 -7.08 6.59
N LEU A 113 -4.05 -6.37 5.66
CA LEU A 113 -5.43 -5.93 5.81
C LEU A 113 -6.41 -7.13 5.82
N ALA A 114 -6.20 -8.14 4.98
CA ALA A 114 -7.03 -9.36 4.95
C ALA A 114 -6.95 -10.14 6.28
N GLU A 115 -5.73 -10.37 6.78
CA GLU A 115 -5.49 -11.13 8.01
C GLU A 115 -6.15 -10.50 9.24
N ASN A 116 -6.32 -9.17 9.25
CA ASN A 116 -6.91 -8.44 10.37
C ASN A 116 -8.46 -8.39 10.35
N GLY A 117 -9.12 -9.13 9.45
CA GLY A 117 -10.48 -9.62 9.69
C GLY A 117 -11.67 -8.73 9.31
N PHE A 118 -11.46 -7.59 8.63
CA PHE A 118 -12.55 -6.67 8.24
C PHE A 118 -12.68 -6.44 6.73
N PHE A 119 -11.92 -7.21 5.93
CA PHE A 119 -11.72 -6.93 4.53
C PHE A 119 -11.70 -8.20 3.66
N ASN A 120 -12.53 -8.24 2.62
CA ASN A 120 -12.36 -9.23 1.55
C ASN A 120 -11.49 -8.62 0.44
N ILE A 121 -10.37 -9.27 0.13
CA ILE A 121 -9.38 -8.74 -0.80
C ILE A 121 -9.39 -9.53 -2.10
N SER A 122 -9.51 -8.81 -3.21
CA SER A 122 -9.42 -9.36 -4.56
C SER A 122 -8.26 -8.72 -5.32
N TYR A 123 -7.41 -9.56 -5.89
CA TYR A 123 -6.27 -9.16 -6.70
C TYR A 123 -6.68 -9.13 -8.17
N LYS A 124 -6.60 -7.96 -8.82
CA LYS A 124 -7.04 -7.75 -10.21
C LYS A 124 -5.91 -7.77 -11.24
N GLY A 125 -4.69 -8.14 -10.82
CA GLY A 125 -3.48 -8.12 -11.65
C GLY A 125 -2.89 -6.72 -11.82
N LYS A 126 -1.64 -6.63 -12.30
CA LYS A 126 -0.86 -5.37 -12.43
C LYS A 126 -0.84 -4.56 -11.12
N GLY A 127 -0.74 -5.26 -9.98
CA GLY A 127 -0.67 -4.60 -8.67
C GLY A 127 -1.97 -3.95 -8.22
N ARG A 128 -3.09 -4.18 -8.91
CA ARG A 128 -4.41 -3.71 -8.48
C ARG A 128 -4.98 -4.61 -7.41
N VAL A 129 -5.37 -3.98 -6.31
CA VAL A 129 -5.99 -4.61 -5.16
C VAL A 129 -7.32 -3.91 -4.90
N ARG A 130 -8.35 -4.71 -4.73
CA ARG A 130 -9.66 -4.26 -4.28
C ARG A 130 -9.95 -4.86 -2.91
N ILE A 131 -10.27 -4.01 -1.97
CA ILE A 131 -10.58 -4.31 -0.57
C ILE A 131 -12.05 -3.96 -0.34
N VAL A 132 -12.88 -4.97 -0.12
CA VAL A 132 -14.28 -4.80 0.28
C VAL A 132 -14.33 -4.69 1.80
N MET A 133 -14.86 -3.58 2.31
CA MET A 133 -14.95 -3.30 3.74
C MET A 133 -16.31 -3.73 4.25
N PHE A 134 -16.36 -4.64 5.21
CA PHE A 134 -17.62 -4.99 5.87
C PHE A 134 -17.78 -4.08 7.08
N THR A 135 -18.62 -3.06 6.96
CA THR A 135 -19.12 -2.33 8.12
C THR A 135 -20.06 -3.25 8.89
N LYS A 136 -19.77 -3.50 10.17
CA LYS A 136 -20.74 -4.08 11.10
C LYS A 136 -21.71 -3.01 11.56
#